data_AF-A0A447MUS6-F1
#
_entry.id   AF-A0A447MUS6-F1
#
_cell.length_a   1.000
_cell.length_b   1.000
_cell.length_c   1.000
_cell.angle_alpha   90.00
_cell.angle_beta   90.00
_cell.angle_gamma   90.00
#
_symmetry.space_group_name_H-M   'P 1'
#
loop_
_entity.id
_entity.type
_entity.pdbx_description
1 polymer ?
#
loop_
_entity_poly.entity_id
_entity_poly.type
_entity_poly.pdbx_seq_one_letter_code
_entity_poly.pdbx_strand_id
1 'polypeptide(L)'
;MPLRHRVLAQYIGEGEYLYHVDASQKKEILRLEMDTDNSYVQNLLLAAENVEAFKKAIEHDIHKIVNAVKKIFPVDGKTPELATVIQFLKTWFETEHIDRGLLVKEWGERQPCIGYSTH
;
A
#
# COMPACT_ATOMS: atom_id res chain seq x y z
N MET A 1 -15.49 -3.87 8.84
CA MET A 1 -15.08 -4.14 7.45
C MET A 1 -13.88 -5.09 7.47
N PRO A 2 -13.84 -6.16 6.66
CA PRO A 2 -12.70 -7.06 6.58
C PRO A 2 -11.40 -6.33 6.23
N LEU A 3 -10.24 -6.86 6.64
CA LEU A 3 -8.94 -6.20 6.43
C LEU A 3 -8.69 -5.86 4.96
N ARG A 4 -8.92 -6.83 4.07
CA ARG A 4 -8.75 -6.65 2.62
C ARG A 4 -9.56 -5.46 2.09
N HIS A 5 -10.81 -5.34 2.50
CA HIS A 5 -11.68 -4.23 2.11
C HIS A 5 -11.19 -2.89 2.65
N ARG A 6 -10.66 -2.85 3.88
CA ARG A 6 -10.06 -1.63 4.45
C ARG A 6 -8.84 -1.20 3.64
N VAL A 7 -7.96 -2.14 3.28
CA VAL A 7 -6.79 -1.87 2.43
C VAL A 7 -7.22 -1.36 1.06
N LEU A 8 -8.17 -2.02 0.41
CA LEU A 8 -8.67 -1.64 -0.92
C LEU A 8 -9.39 -0.29 -0.91
N ALA A 9 -10.12 0.04 0.15
CA ALA A 9 -10.74 1.35 0.31
C ALA A 9 -9.70 2.47 0.30
N GLN A 10 -8.58 2.29 1.03
CA GLN A 10 -7.48 3.27 1.02
C GLN A 10 -6.72 3.27 -0.31
N TYR A 11 -6.63 2.11 -0.99
CA TYR A 11 -5.97 1.99 -2.28
C TYR A 11 -6.67 2.81 -3.38
N ILE A 12 -8.01 2.75 -3.43
CA ILE A 12 -8.83 3.49 -4.41
C ILE A 12 -9.12 4.94 -4.02
N GLY A 13 -8.90 5.30 -2.75
CA GLY A 13 -9.16 6.66 -2.26
C GLY A 13 -8.18 7.73 -2.74
N GLU A 14 -7.16 7.37 -3.55
CA GLU A 14 -6.18 8.30 -4.16
C GLU A 14 -5.49 9.28 -3.20
N GLY A 15 -5.39 8.95 -1.91
CA GLY A 15 -4.77 9.83 -0.90
C GLY A 15 -5.77 10.70 -0.14
N GLU A 16 -7.04 10.71 -0.52
CA GLU A 16 -8.12 11.34 0.24
C GLU A 16 -8.71 10.38 1.27
N TYR A 17 -9.01 10.90 2.46
CA TYR A 17 -9.70 10.11 3.49
C TYR A 17 -11.18 10.01 3.15
N LEU A 18 -11.62 8.83 2.69
CA LEU A 18 -13.00 8.59 2.33
C LEU A 18 -13.88 8.49 3.59
N TYR A 19 -14.59 9.58 3.91
CA TYR A 19 -15.56 9.59 5.04
C TYR A 19 -16.77 8.68 4.78
N HIS A 20 -17.12 8.39 3.52
CA HIS A 20 -18.24 7.52 3.14
C HIS A 20 -17.83 6.65 1.94
N VAL A 21 -17.90 5.32 2.11
CA VAL A 21 -17.77 4.39 0.98
C VAL A 21 -19.12 4.26 0.28
N ASP A 22 -19.27 4.89 -0.88
CA ASP A 22 -20.51 4.81 -1.66
C ASP A 22 -20.67 3.46 -2.39
N ALA A 23 -21.81 3.25 -3.05
CA ALA A 23 -22.10 2.00 -3.74
C ALA A 23 -21.12 1.70 -4.89
N SER A 24 -20.59 2.72 -5.55
CA SER A 24 -19.59 2.56 -6.62
C SER A 24 -18.25 2.11 -6.05
N GLN A 25 -17.81 2.73 -4.96
CA GLN A 25 -16.57 2.36 -4.29
C GLN A 25 -16.64 0.94 -3.71
N LYS A 26 -17.79 0.52 -3.16
CA LYS A 26 -17.99 -0.88 -2.75
C LYS A 26 -17.88 -1.85 -3.92
N LYS A 27 -18.48 -1.51 -5.07
CA LYS A 27 -18.38 -2.33 -6.29
C LYS A 27 -16.93 -2.45 -6.75
N GLU A 28 -16.16 -1.37 -6.66
CA GLU A 28 -14.75 -1.37 -7.03
C GLU A 28 -13.88 -2.19 -6.07
N ILE A 29 -14.12 -2.08 -4.76
CA ILE A 29 -13.46 -2.93 -3.75
C ILE A 29 -13.71 -4.40 -4.06
N LEU A 30 -14.96 -4.80 -4.34
CA LEU A 30 -15.30 -6.18 -4.68
C LEU A 30 -14.63 -6.62 -5.99
N ARG A 31 -14.61 -5.74 -7.00
CA ARG A 31 -13.92 -6.00 -8.27
C ARG A 31 -12.43 -6.29 -8.04
N LEU A 32 -11.74 -5.43 -7.29
CA LEU A 32 -10.32 -5.56 -6.99
C LEU A 32 -10.01 -6.77 -6.10
N GLU A 33 -10.89 -7.10 -5.15
CA GLU A 33 -10.72 -8.30 -4.33
C GLU A 33 -10.81 -9.59 -5.15
N MET A 34 -11.68 -9.61 -6.17
CA MET A 34 -11.86 -10.75 -7.07
C MET A 34 -10.83 -10.81 -8.21
N ASP A 35 -10.12 -9.72 -8.49
CA ASP A 35 -9.09 -9.63 -9.51
C ASP A 35 -7.77 -10.27 -9.02
N THR A 36 -7.68 -11.59 -9.19
CA THR A 36 -6.49 -12.37 -8.81
C THR A 36 -5.32 -12.18 -9.77
N ASP A 37 -5.55 -11.62 -10.96
CA ASP A 37 -4.51 -11.37 -11.96
C ASP A 37 -3.77 -10.05 -11.66
N ASN A 38 -4.37 -9.16 -10.88
CA ASN A 38 -3.72 -7.95 -10.38
C ASN A 38 -2.68 -8.25 -9.29
N SER A 39 -1.48 -8.60 -9.73
CA SER A 39 -0.36 -8.96 -8.85
C SER A 39 0.03 -7.86 -7.85
N TYR A 40 -0.16 -6.58 -8.21
CA TYR A 40 0.13 -5.47 -7.28
C TYR A 40 -0.82 -5.50 -6.08
N VAL A 41 -2.12 -5.55 -6.37
CA VAL A 41 -3.17 -5.61 -5.34
C VAL A 41 -3.02 -6.88 -4.52
N GLN A 42 -2.81 -8.04 -5.16
CA GLN A 42 -2.63 -9.30 -4.46
C GLN A 42 -1.41 -9.27 -3.52
N ASN A 43 -0.27 -8.74 -3.98
CA ASN A 43 0.93 -8.63 -3.12
C ASN A 43 0.71 -7.69 -1.93
N LEU A 44 0.00 -6.56 -2.12
CA LEU A 44 -0.36 -5.66 -1.03
C LEU A 44 -1.28 -6.34 0.00
N LEU A 45 -2.33 -7.03 -0.48
CA LEU A 45 -3.27 -7.74 0.39
C LEU A 45 -2.59 -8.87 1.17
N LEU A 46 -1.77 -9.69 0.50
CA LEU A 46 -1.02 -10.75 1.14
C LEU A 46 -0.02 -10.20 2.16
N ALA A 47 0.67 -9.09 1.85
CA ALA A 47 1.59 -8.47 2.80
C ALA A 47 0.86 -7.96 4.05
N ALA A 48 -0.30 -7.32 3.90
CA ALA A 48 -1.13 -6.86 5.00
C ALA A 48 -1.56 -8.02 5.92
N GLU A 49 -1.91 -9.18 5.37
CA GLU A 49 -2.27 -10.38 6.14
C GLU A 49 -1.06 -11.01 6.87
N ASN A 50 0.14 -10.88 6.31
CA ASN A 50 1.37 -11.44 6.86
C ASN A 50 1.98 -10.60 8.00
N VAL A 51 1.60 -9.34 8.15
CA VAL A 51 2.17 -8.44 9.17
C VAL A 51 1.18 -8.23 10.32
N GLU A 52 1.49 -8.83 11.47
CA GLU A 52 0.62 -8.80 12.66
C GLU A 52 0.28 -7.39 13.14
N ALA A 53 1.25 -6.46 13.08
CA ALA A 53 1.02 -5.06 13.41
C ALA A 53 0.02 -4.38 12.46
N PHE A 54 0.07 -4.73 11.17
CA PHE A 54 -0.86 -4.21 10.16
C PHE A 54 -2.29 -4.70 10.44
N LYS A 55 -2.47 -5.99 10.76
CA LYS A 55 -3.79 -6.55 11.05
C LYS A 55 -4.49 -5.86 12.23
N LYS A 56 -3.71 -5.32 13.18
CA LYS A 56 -4.19 -4.56 14.35
C LYS A 56 -4.25 -3.05 14.11
N ALA A 57 -3.83 -2.56 12.95
CA ALA A 57 -3.73 -1.14 12.66
C ALA A 57 -5.12 -0.47 12.58
N ILE A 58 -5.17 0.75 13.12
CA ILE A 58 -6.31 1.64 12.97
C ILE A 58 -6.35 2.21 11.55
N GLU A 59 -7.51 2.71 11.14
CA GLU A 59 -7.75 3.16 9.76
C GLU A 59 -6.76 4.24 9.29
N HIS A 60 -6.38 5.14 10.19
CA HIS A 60 -5.40 6.19 9.90
C HIS A 60 -4.00 5.62 9.57
N ASP A 61 -3.55 4.56 10.27
CA ASP A 61 -2.27 3.93 9.96
C ASP A 61 -2.34 3.14 8.64
N ILE A 62 -3.46 2.47 8.37
CA ILE A 62 -3.69 1.77 7.08
C ILE A 62 -3.66 2.78 5.92
N HIS A 63 -4.32 3.92 6.07
CA HIS A 63 -4.30 4.98 5.06
C HIS A 63 -2.87 5.44 4.76
N LYS A 64 -2.08 5.78 5.80
CA LYS A 64 -0.72 6.28 5.61
C LYS A 64 0.20 5.25 4.96
N ILE A 65 0.14 4.00 5.40
CA ILE A 65 1.04 2.95 4.89
C ILE A 65 0.67 2.53 3.46
N VAL A 66 -0.62 2.47 3.11
CA VAL A 66 -1.05 2.17 1.72
C VAL A 66 -0.60 3.27 0.77
N ASN A 67 -0.73 4.55 1.15
CA ASN A 67 -0.22 5.66 0.35
C ASN A 67 1.31 5.66 0.27
N ALA A 68 2.01 5.28 1.34
CA ALA A 68 3.45 5.13 1.34
C ALA A 68 3.91 4.02 0.36
N VAL A 69 3.23 2.87 0.34
CA VAL A 69 3.49 1.79 -0.62
C VAL A 69 3.30 2.31 -2.06
N LYS A 70 2.18 2.99 -2.35
CA LYS A 70 1.94 3.56 -3.70
C LYS A 70 2.97 4.60 -4.12
N LYS A 71 3.53 5.34 -3.16
CA LYS A 71 4.56 6.35 -3.41
C LYS A 71 5.94 5.73 -3.68
N ILE A 72 6.29 4.68 -2.96
CA ILE A 72 7.57 3.97 -3.14
C ILE A 72 7.48 3.07 -4.38
N PHE A 73 6.33 2.42 -4.59
CA PHE A 73 6.07 1.48 -5.68
C PHE A 73 4.91 2.02 -6.53
N PRO A 74 5.17 2.88 -7.53
CA PRO A 74 4.13 3.39 -8.42
C PRO A 74 3.34 2.27 -9.08
N VAL A 75 2.01 2.43 -9.19
CA VAL A 75 1.10 1.41 -9.71
C VAL A 75 1.32 1.13 -11.20
N ASP A 76 1.78 2.14 -11.95
CA ASP A 76 2.18 2.08 -13.35
C ASP A 76 3.63 1.61 -13.56
N GLY A 77 4.37 1.38 -12.47
CA GLY A 77 5.74 0.91 -12.48
C GLY A 77 5.86 -0.62 -12.42
N LYS A 78 7.08 -1.08 -12.10
CA LYS A 78 7.34 -2.49 -11.84
C LYS A 78 6.62 -2.91 -10.55
N THR A 79 5.78 -3.94 -10.64
CA THR A 79 5.14 -4.54 -9.47
C THR A 79 6.19 -5.01 -8.45
N PRO A 80 6.10 -4.59 -7.18
CA PRO A 80 7.02 -5.06 -6.15
C PRO A 80 6.80 -6.54 -5.84
N GLU A 81 7.88 -7.23 -5.50
CA GLU A 81 7.80 -8.59 -4.97
C GLU A 81 7.11 -8.60 -3.60
N LEU A 82 6.33 -9.64 -3.31
CA LEU A 82 5.62 -9.80 -2.04
C LEU A 82 6.56 -9.63 -0.82
N ALA A 83 7.74 -10.25 -0.86
CA ALA A 83 8.71 -10.16 0.24
C ALA A 83 9.18 -8.72 0.50
N THR A 84 9.36 -7.93 -0.56
CA THR A 84 9.74 -6.51 -0.46
C THR A 84 8.62 -5.70 0.19
N VAL A 85 7.36 -5.94 -0.18
CA VAL A 85 6.22 -5.25 0.46
C VAL A 85 6.13 -5.64 1.93
N ILE A 86 6.21 -6.95 2.27
CA ILE A 86 6.21 -7.42 3.66
C ILE A 86 7.31 -6.74 4.48
N GLN A 87 8.53 -6.67 3.94
CA GLN A 87 9.65 -6.05 4.63
C GLN A 87 9.39 -4.56 4.88
N PHE A 88 8.88 -3.84 3.88
CA PHE A 88 8.52 -2.44 4.06
C PHE A 88 7.45 -2.26 5.15
N LEU A 89 6.38 -3.06 5.13
CA LEU A 89 5.31 -2.95 6.12
C LEU A 89 5.81 -3.22 7.55
N LYS A 90 6.68 -4.22 7.74
CA LYS A 90 7.31 -4.49 9.04
C LYS A 90 8.13 -3.30 9.53
N THR A 91 9.04 -2.81 8.69
CA THR A 91 9.90 -1.68 9.02
C THR A 91 9.08 -0.43 9.30
N TRP A 92 7.98 -0.18 8.58
CA TRP A 92 7.09 0.95 8.85
C TRP A 92 6.49 0.94 10.27
N PHE A 93 6.05 -0.24 10.75
CA PHE A 93 5.48 -0.36 12.10
C PHE A 93 6.54 -0.36 13.20
N GLU A 94 7.78 -0.75 12.89
CA GLU A 94 8.94 -0.62 13.79
C GLU A 94 9.48 0.82 13.84
N THR A 95 9.19 1.64 12.82
CA THR A 95 9.66 3.02 12.71
C THR A 95 8.73 3.98 13.46
N GLU A 96 9.32 4.90 14.22
CA GLU A 96 8.57 5.95 14.92
C GLU A 96 7.76 6.81 13.95
N HIS A 97 6.60 7.30 14.41
CA HIS A 97 5.69 8.07 13.56
C HIS A 97 6.34 9.30 12.93
N ILE A 98 7.31 9.93 13.61
CA ILE A 98 8.04 11.10 13.14
C ILE A 98 9.01 10.77 11.99
N ASP A 99 9.54 9.56 11.96
CA ASP A 99 10.56 9.12 11.00
C ASP A 99 9.99 8.40 9.77
N ARG A 100 8.71 8.06 9.77
CA ARG A 100 8.05 7.40 8.62
C ARG A 100 8.13 8.20 7.33
N GLY A 101 8.17 9.53 7.42
CA GLY A 101 8.39 10.39 6.25
C GLY A 101 9.79 10.21 5.64
N LEU A 102 10.81 10.10 6.50
CA LEU A 102 12.18 9.82 6.08
C LEU A 102 12.31 8.40 5.52
N LEU A 103 11.70 7.42 6.19
CA LEU A 103 11.64 6.03 5.71
C LEU A 103 11.14 5.94 4.27
N VAL A 104 10.05 6.62 3.94
CA VAL A 104 9.49 6.62 2.58
C VAL A 104 10.46 7.19 1.55
N LYS A 105 11.17 8.26 1.91
CA LYS A 105 12.16 8.88 1.05
C LYS A 105 13.32 7.92 0.77
N GLU A 106 13.89 7.33 1.81
CA GLU A 106 15.02 6.39 1.67
C GLU A 106 14.64 5.14 0.87
N TRP A 107 13.44 4.59 1.08
CA TRP A 107 12.97 3.44 0.31
C TRP A 107 12.72 3.77 -1.16
N GLY A 108 12.21 4.97 -1.45
CA GLY A 108 12.04 5.44 -2.84
C GLY A 108 13.37 5.61 -3.57
N GLU A 109 14.40 6.10 -2.88
CA GLU A 109 15.76 6.26 -3.45
C GLU A 109 16.50 4.92 -3.64
N ARG A 110 16.19 3.90 -2.82
CA ARG A 110 16.81 2.57 -2.89
C ARG A 110 16.30 1.70 -4.04
N GLN A 111 15.18 2.04 -4.67
CA GLN A 111 14.76 1.30 -5.86
C GLN A 111 15.76 1.55 -6.99
N PRO A 112 16.21 0.50 -7.69
CA PRO A 112 17.09 0.70 -8.84
C PRO A 112 16.37 1.62 -9.81
N CYS A 113 16.94 2.81 -9.98
CA CYS A 113 16.45 3.83 -10.90
C CYS A 113 16.21 3.16 -12.26
N ILE A 114 14.96 3.04 -12.67
CA ILE A 114 14.68 2.86 -14.09
C ILE A 114 15.10 4.20 -14.69
N GLY A 115 16.27 4.21 -15.34
CA GLY A 115 17.00 5.43 -15.66
C GLY A 115 16.16 6.41 -16.46
N TYR A 116 16.00 7.62 -15.93
CA TYR A 116 15.92 8.80 -16.79
C TYR A 116 17.34 9.03 -17.31
N SER A 117 17.66 8.39 -18.43
CA SER A 117 18.80 8.77 -19.25
C SER A 117 18.49 10.15 -19.84
N THR A 118 19.08 11.18 -19.25
CA THR A 118 19.15 12.50 -19.88
C THR A 118 20.01 12.40 -21.13
N HIS A 119 19.39 12.45 -22.30
CA HIS A 119 19.99 12.90 -23.55
C HIS A 119 19.08 13.97 -24.15
#